data_AF-A0A9X3EQ22-F1
#
_entry.id   AF-A0A9X3EQ22-F1
#
_cell.length_a   1.000
_cell.length_b   1.000
_cell.length_c   1.000
_cell.angle_alpha   90.00
_cell.angle_beta   90.00
_cell.angle_gamma   90.00
#
_symmetry.space_group_name_H-M   'P 1'
#
loop_
_entity.id
_entity.type
_entity.pdbx_description
1 polymer ?
#
loop_
_entity_poly.entity_id
_entity_poly.type
_entity_poly.pdbx_seq_one_letter_code
_entity_poly.pdbx_strand_id
1 'polypeptide(L)'
;MGDGPTRRRKLLNLALALRSYGDERQVVPRLQRLKELGWVEEIPTRLQRMLGAIDMLRFFIVPCAADYYRSKGINFYFHTLLRFLDDPASLIDPTGLNSARDTIIGHVLQVVHANPDYDLQLLESFPDGLHAMEEQVVAILGGTHPRAASILATVEDPEYHDRLLAYVREFRRRQPMTASLVRENILDDDHFRVLERTFGELPRAMRYFSKLPKSPLGAARHLLSVRRFPLHLAEALYTERPARVGT
;
A
#
# COMPACT_ATOMS: atom_id res chain seq x y z
N MET A 1 -17.88 -11.15 -25.13
CA MET A 1 -17.72 -9.70 -24.79
C MET A 1 -19.09 -9.15 -24.42
N GLY A 2 -19.31 -8.75 -23.17
CA GLY A 2 -20.65 -8.45 -22.62
C GLY A 2 -21.38 -7.28 -23.29
N ASP A 3 -22.70 -7.41 -23.36
CA ASP A 3 -23.68 -6.48 -23.91
C ASP A 3 -23.73 -5.11 -23.18
N GLY A 4 -24.17 -4.08 -23.91
CA GLY A 4 -24.18 -2.67 -23.47
C GLY A 4 -24.88 -2.38 -22.13
N PRO A 5 -26.01 -3.03 -21.79
CA PRO A 5 -26.69 -2.85 -20.50
C PRO A 5 -25.85 -3.36 -19.32
N THR A 6 -25.13 -4.47 -19.50
CA THR A 6 -24.23 -5.06 -18.50
C THR A 6 -23.01 -4.18 -18.24
N ARG A 7 -22.48 -3.51 -19.27
CA ARG A 7 -21.40 -2.52 -19.11
C ARG A 7 -21.85 -1.27 -18.36
N ARG A 8 -23.04 -0.73 -18.65
CA ARG A 8 -23.60 0.42 -17.90
C ARG A 8 -23.82 0.09 -16.43
N ARG A 9 -24.32 -1.10 -16.12
CA ARG A 9 -24.51 -1.55 -14.72
C ARG A 9 -23.18 -1.77 -14.00
N LYS A 10 -22.17 -2.35 -14.67
CA LYS A 10 -20.81 -2.45 -14.13
C LYS A 10 -20.15 -1.09 -13.90
N LEU A 11 -20.35 -0.13 -14.81
CA LEU A 11 -19.89 1.25 -14.65
C LEU A 11 -20.61 1.98 -13.52
N LEU A 12 -21.92 1.77 -13.35
CA LEU A 12 -22.70 2.30 -12.22
C LEU A 12 -22.27 1.70 -10.89
N ASN A 13 -22.06 0.38 -10.82
CA ASN A 13 -21.58 -0.29 -9.62
C ASN A 13 -20.14 0.13 -9.28
N LEU A 14 -19.28 0.29 -10.28
CA LEU A 14 -17.94 0.85 -10.12
C LEU A 14 -18.01 2.32 -9.67
N ALA A 15 -18.90 3.13 -10.24
CA ALA A 15 -19.09 4.52 -9.84
C ALA A 15 -19.65 4.64 -8.42
N LEU A 16 -20.55 3.74 -8.01
CA LEU A 16 -21.06 3.66 -6.63
C LEU A 16 -19.96 3.19 -5.66
N ALA A 17 -19.17 2.18 -6.03
CA ALA A 17 -18.01 1.73 -5.27
C ALA A 17 -16.94 2.83 -5.14
N LEU A 18 -16.71 3.61 -6.20
CA LEU A 18 -15.84 4.80 -6.20
C LEU A 18 -16.46 5.97 -5.40
N ARG A 19 -17.79 6.04 -5.30
CA ARG A 19 -18.50 7.06 -4.52
C ARG A 19 -18.57 6.71 -3.04
N SER A 20 -18.51 5.44 -2.67
CA SER A 20 -18.22 4.97 -1.31
C SER A 20 -16.73 4.97 -0.99
N TYR A 21 -15.87 4.91 -2.01
CA TYR A 21 -14.41 5.00 -1.84
C TYR A 21 -14.02 6.37 -1.28
N GLY A 22 -13.37 6.37 -0.12
CA GLY A 22 -13.05 7.58 0.60
C GLY A 22 -14.27 8.17 1.31
N ASP A 23 -15.06 7.35 1.99
CA ASP A 23 -16.00 7.84 3.01
C ASP A 23 -15.19 8.69 4.01
N GLU A 24 -15.32 10.00 3.85
CA GLU A 24 -14.47 10.96 4.55
C GLU A 24 -14.65 10.87 6.07
N ARG A 25 -15.81 10.36 6.53
CA ARG A 25 -16.08 10.15 7.95
C ARG A 25 -15.13 9.16 8.60
N GLN A 26 -14.67 8.17 7.85
CA GLN A 26 -13.74 7.15 8.34
C GLN A 26 -12.28 7.51 8.03
N VAL A 27 -12.04 8.10 6.85
CA VAL A 27 -10.67 8.35 6.39
C VAL A 27 -10.07 9.63 7.00
N VAL A 28 -10.85 10.70 7.17
CA VAL A 28 -10.32 11.98 7.66
C VAL A 28 -9.76 11.86 9.08
N PRO A 29 -10.44 11.22 10.06
CA PRO A 29 -9.88 11.04 11.40
C PRO A 29 -8.54 10.28 11.38
N ARG A 30 -8.41 9.26 10.51
CA ARG A 30 -7.17 8.50 10.36
C ARG A 30 -6.05 9.37 9.79
N LEU A 31 -6.33 10.15 8.75
CA LEU A 31 -5.36 11.06 8.14
C LEU A 31 -4.97 12.20 9.10
N GLN A 32 -5.90 12.68 9.92
CA GLN A 32 -5.61 13.65 10.99
C GLN A 32 -4.67 13.05 12.04
N ARG A 33 -4.95 11.84 12.50
CA ARG A 33 -4.06 11.12 13.42
C ARG A 33 -2.66 10.95 12.85
N LEU A 34 -2.55 10.54 11.59
CA LEU A 34 -1.26 10.38 10.90
C LEU A 34 -0.53 11.72 10.72
N LYS A 35 -1.28 12.82 10.54
CA LYS A 35 -0.71 14.18 10.54
C LYS A 35 -0.19 14.59 11.91
N GLU A 36 -0.93 14.32 12.99
CA GLU A 36 -0.50 14.58 14.37
C GLU A 36 0.76 13.80 14.74
N LEU A 37 0.89 12.56 14.25
CA LEU A 37 2.08 11.73 14.41
C LEU A 37 3.28 12.19 13.55
N GLY A 38 3.07 13.15 12.64
CA GLY A 38 4.12 13.68 11.77
C GLY A 38 4.41 12.83 10.53
N TRP A 39 3.57 11.84 10.22
CA TRP A 39 3.68 11.07 8.98
C TRP A 39 3.15 11.86 7.77
N VAL A 40 2.10 12.66 7.96
CA VAL A 40 1.46 13.41 6.87
C VAL A 40 1.59 14.91 7.07
N GLU A 41 2.25 15.60 6.14
CA GLU A 41 2.42 17.06 6.18
C GLU A 41 1.14 17.78 5.74
N GLU A 42 0.66 17.45 4.53
CA GLU A 42 -0.59 17.94 3.95
C GLU A 42 -1.51 16.76 3.67
N ILE A 43 -2.78 16.87 4.09
CA ILE A 43 -3.80 15.87 3.79
C ILE A 43 -4.29 16.14 2.36
N PRO A 44 -4.07 15.23 1.38
CA PRO A 44 -4.53 15.44 0.02
C PRO A 44 -6.06 15.41 -0.03
N THR A 45 -6.62 16.19 -0.97
CA THR A 45 -8.07 16.16 -1.23
C THR A 45 -8.53 14.74 -1.58
N ARG A 46 -9.82 14.44 -1.40
CA ARG A 46 -10.37 13.13 -1.82
C ARG A 46 -10.04 12.77 -3.26
N LEU A 47 -10.15 13.73 -4.17
CA LEU A 47 -9.84 13.52 -5.59
C LEU A 47 -8.35 13.20 -5.82
N GLN A 48 -7.46 13.91 -5.13
CA GLN A 48 -6.03 13.65 -5.17
C GLN A 48 -5.68 12.25 -4.62
N ARG A 49 -6.31 11.83 -3.51
CA ARG A 49 -6.15 10.46 -2.99
C ARG A 49 -6.62 9.41 -3.97
N MET A 50 -7.75 9.64 -4.64
CA MET A 50 -8.26 8.74 -5.69
C MET A 50 -7.31 8.64 -6.89
N LEU A 51 -6.84 9.77 -7.42
CA LEU A 51 -5.88 9.77 -8.52
C LEU A 51 -4.55 9.12 -8.10
N GLY A 52 -4.10 9.42 -6.89
CA GLY A 52 -2.91 8.86 -6.30
C GLY A 52 -2.95 7.35 -6.16
N ALA A 53 -4.05 6.82 -5.64
CA ALA A 53 -4.34 5.40 -5.57
C ALA A 53 -4.28 4.72 -6.94
N ILE A 54 -4.87 5.36 -7.96
CA ILE A 54 -4.85 4.88 -9.34
C ILE A 54 -3.42 4.87 -9.90
N ASP A 55 -2.64 5.93 -9.69
CA ASP A 55 -1.25 6.01 -10.16
C ASP A 55 -0.35 4.99 -9.44
N MET A 56 -0.50 4.84 -8.12
CA MET A 56 0.22 3.84 -7.31
C MET A 56 -0.06 2.42 -7.82
N LEU A 57 -1.33 2.09 -8.12
CA LEU A 57 -1.70 0.82 -8.73
C LEU A 57 -1.08 0.62 -10.12
N ARG A 58 -1.23 1.62 -10.99
CA ARG A 58 -0.84 1.54 -12.41
C ARG A 58 0.66 1.47 -12.62
N PHE A 59 1.41 2.23 -11.83
CA PHE A 59 2.83 2.41 -12.05
C PHE A 59 3.69 1.57 -11.10
N PHE A 60 3.24 1.32 -9.86
CA PHE A 60 4.05 0.62 -8.87
C PHE A 60 3.51 -0.78 -8.53
N ILE A 61 2.34 -0.88 -7.90
CA ILE A 61 1.86 -2.14 -7.30
C ILE A 61 1.75 -3.24 -8.35
N VAL A 62 0.98 -3.00 -9.43
CA VAL A 62 0.73 -4.05 -10.44
C VAL A 62 1.99 -4.40 -11.23
N PRO A 63 2.76 -3.43 -11.77
CA PRO A 63 3.98 -3.77 -12.51
C PRO A 63 5.05 -4.44 -11.64
N CYS A 64 5.26 -3.97 -10.40
CA CYS A 64 6.25 -4.54 -9.48
C CYS A 64 5.88 -5.96 -9.04
N ALA A 65 4.60 -6.22 -8.73
CA ALA A 65 4.14 -7.57 -8.40
C ALA A 65 4.22 -8.52 -9.62
N ALA A 66 3.86 -8.04 -10.82
CA ALA A 66 3.98 -8.82 -12.04
C ALA A 66 5.43 -9.19 -12.35
N ASP A 67 6.37 -8.27 -12.10
CA ASP A 67 7.78 -8.52 -12.28
C ASP A 67 8.35 -9.54 -11.28
N TYR A 68 8.04 -9.36 -10.00
CA TYR A 68 8.43 -10.31 -8.96
C TYR A 68 7.92 -11.72 -9.23
N TYR A 69 6.63 -11.89 -9.54
CA TYR A 69 6.09 -13.23 -9.80
C TYR A 69 6.67 -13.87 -11.06
N ARG A 70 6.99 -13.08 -12.11
CA ARG A 70 7.75 -13.59 -13.26
C ARG A 70 9.12 -14.11 -12.83
N SER A 71 9.85 -13.39 -11.98
CA SER A 71 11.17 -13.80 -11.49
C SER A 71 11.13 -15.10 -10.66
N LYS A 72 10.02 -15.37 -9.97
CA LYS A 72 9.79 -16.59 -9.18
C LYS A 72 9.18 -17.75 -9.98
N GLY A 73 8.91 -17.56 -11.28
CA GLY A 73 8.23 -18.57 -12.10
C GLY A 73 6.76 -18.80 -11.74
N ILE A 74 6.14 -17.83 -11.05
CA ILE A 74 4.77 -17.91 -10.54
C ILE A 74 3.81 -17.21 -11.52
N ASN A 75 2.68 -17.85 -11.80
CA ASN A 75 1.65 -17.23 -12.64
C ASN A 75 0.91 -16.11 -11.87
N PHE A 76 1.16 -14.87 -12.27
CA PHE A 76 0.58 -13.65 -11.71
C PHE A 76 -0.96 -13.68 -11.62
N TYR A 77 -1.64 -14.26 -12.60
CA TYR A 77 -3.12 -14.30 -12.63
C TYR A 77 -3.68 -15.33 -11.64
N PHE A 78 -2.96 -16.44 -11.41
CA PHE A 78 -3.32 -17.45 -10.42
C PHE A 78 -3.10 -16.92 -8.98
N HIS A 79 -1.89 -16.38 -8.73
CA HIS A 79 -1.58 -15.25 -7.84
C HIS A 79 -2.76 -14.42 -7.33
N THR A 80 -3.15 -13.52 -8.22
CA THR A 80 -4.10 -12.46 -7.97
C THR A 80 -5.52 -13.01 -7.79
N LEU A 81 -5.86 -14.14 -8.42
CA LEU A 81 -7.15 -14.81 -8.24
C LEU A 81 -7.30 -15.44 -6.85
N LEU A 82 -6.26 -16.13 -6.34
CA LEU A 82 -6.27 -16.66 -4.97
C LEU A 82 -6.42 -15.54 -3.95
N ARG A 83 -5.71 -14.42 -4.17
CA ARG A 83 -5.82 -13.22 -3.34
C ARG A 83 -7.19 -12.56 -3.40
N PHE A 84 -7.82 -12.52 -4.58
CA PHE A 84 -9.20 -12.04 -4.73
C PHE A 84 -10.21 -12.90 -3.97
N LEU A 85 -10.02 -14.23 -3.97
CA LEU A 85 -10.89 -15.16 -3.25
C LEU A 85 -10.75 -15.02 -1.73
N ASP A 86 -9.57 -14.63 -1.23
CA ASP A 86 -9.28 -14.57 0.22
C ASP A 86 -9.46 -13.15 0.83
N ASP A 87 -9.24 -12.06 0.07
CA ASP A 87 -9.55 -10.69 0.50
C ASP A 87 -9.86 -9.71 -0.66
N PRO A 88 -11.13 -9.60 -1.10
CA PRO A 88 -11.55 -8.69 -2.17
C PRO A 88 -11.49 -7.20 -1.78
N ALA A 89 -11.40 -6.85 -0.48
CA ALA A 89 -11.38 -5.45 -0.05
C ALA A 89 -10.07 -4.74 -0.44
N SER A 90 -8.96 -5.47 -0.45
CA SER A 90 -7.63 -4.97 -0.82
C SER A 90 -7.52 -4.45 -2.27
N LEU A 91 -8.41 -4.87 -3.17
CA LEU A 91 -8.48 -4.37 -4.55
C LEU A 91 -9.33 -3.11 -4.70
N ILE A 92 -10.28 -2.92 -3.78
CA ILE A 92 -11.21 -1.78 -3.79
C ILE A 92 -10.56 -0.58 -3.11
N ASP A 93 -9.65 -0.82 -2.15
CA ASP A 93 -8.85 0.22 -1.52
C ASP A 93 -7.34 -0.07 -1.52
N PRO A 94 -6.65 0.26 -2.62
CA PRO A 94 -5.22 -0.02 -2.75
C PRO A 94 -4.35 0.85 -1.82
N THR A 95 -4.93 1.85 -1.14
CA THR A 95 -4.23 2.72 -0.20
C THR A 95 -4.42 2.30 1.26
N GLY A 96 -5.32 1.35 1.53
CA GLY A 96 -5.67 0.90 2.88
C GLY A 96 -6.38 1.93 3.78
N LEU A 97 -6.61 3.16 3.32
CA LEU A 97 -7.13 4.28 4.14
C LEU A 97 -8.57 4.08 4.64
N ASN A 98 -9.38 3.28 3.96
CA ASN A 98 -10.73 2.87 4.35
C ASN A 98 -10.74 1.44 4.95
N SER A 99 -9.62 0.74 4.90
CA SER A 99 -9.53 -0.65 5.36
C SER A 99 -9.51 -0.70 6.89
N ALA A 100 -10.21 -1.69 7.45
CA ALA A 100 -10.13 -1.97 8.87
C ALA A 100 -8.71 -2.41 9.26
N ARG A 101 -8.35 -2.23 10.53
CA ARG A 101 -7.03 -2.62 11.07
C ARG A 101 -6.67 -4.06 10.69
N ASP A 102 -7.56 -5.01 10.97
CA ASP A 102 -7.29 -6.43 10.73
C ASP A 102 -7.27 -6.80 9.24
N THR A 103 -7.92 -6.01 8.38
CA THR A 103 -7.80 -6.13 6.92
C THR A 103 -6.39 -5.74 6.47
N ILE A 104 -5.83 -4.65 7.00
CA ILE A 104 -4.47 -4.21 6.68
C ILE A 104 -3.46 -5.25 7.20
N ILE A 105 -3.63 -5.73 8.43
CA ILE A 105 -2.75 -6.76 8.99
C ILE A 105 -2.82 -8.05 8.16
N GLY A 106 -4.02 -8.53 7.84
CA GLY A 106 -4.20 -9.69 6.98
C GLY A 106 -3.52 -9.53 5.62
N HIS A 107 -3.65 -8.35 5.01
CA HIS A 107 -2.97 -8.01 3.76
C HIS A 107 -1.45 -8.08 3.86
N VAL A 108 -0.86 -7.62 4.97
CA VAL A 108 0.58 -7.72 5.23
C VAL A 108 1.02 -9.16 5.42
N LEU A 109 0.23 -9.96 6.14
CA LEU A 109 0.57 -11.36 6.40
C LEU A 109 0.51 -12.25 5.15
N GLN A 110 -0.33 -11.92 4.17
CA GLN A 110 -0.66 -12.81 3.04
C GLN A 110 0.29 -12.75 1.85
N VAL A 111 1.17 -11.76 1.77
CA VAL A 111 2.12 -11.62 0.66
C VAL A 111 3.47 -11.11 1.13
N VAL A 112 4.52 -11.52 0.43
CA VAL A 112 5.83 -10.86 0.55
C VAL A 112 5.68 -9.44 0.01
N HIS A 113 5.75 -8.43 0.86
CA HIS A 113 5.51 -7.05 0.45
C HIS A 113 6.62 -6.44 -0.40
N ALA A 114 6.27 -5.44 -1.21
CA ALA A 114 7.24 -4.62 -1.93
C ALA A 114 8.09 -3.79 -0.95
N ASN A 115 7.41 -3.10 -0.05
CA ASN A 115 7.95 -2.46 1.16
C ASN A 115 6.80 -2.43 2.18
N PRO A 116 6.93 -3.02 3.39
CA PRO A 116 5.87 -3.01 4.39
C PRO A 116 5.69 -1.65 5.11
N ASP A 117 6.61 -0.70 4.94
CA ASP A 117 6.60 0.57 5.69
C ASP A 117 5.31 1.36 5.50
N TYR A 118 4.78 1.43 4.28
CA TYR A 118 3.51 2.11 4.03
C TYR A 118 2.39 1.57 4.93
N ASP A 119 2.25 0.25 5.02
CA ASP A 119 1.21 -0.39 5.82
C ASP A 119 1.47 -0.27 7.32
N LEU A 120 2.72 -0.39 7.77
CA LEU A 120 3.08 -0.19 9.18
C LEU A 120 2.83 1.25 9.64
N GLN A 121 3.19 2.24 8.81
CA GLN A 121 2.90 3.64 9.06
C GLN A 121 1.40 3.90 9.07
N LEU A 122 0.66 3.27 8.17
CA LEU A 122 -0.80 3.34 8.13
C LEU A 122 -1.43 2.73 9.39
N LEU A 123 -0.87 1.65 9.94
CA LEU A 123 -1.34 1.02 11.17
C LEU A 123 -1.20 1.93 12.40
N GLU A 124 -0.29 2.90 12.41
CA GLU A 124 -0.22 3.91 13.48
C GLU A 124 -1.45 4.85 13.53
N SER A 125 -2.30 4.83 12.50
CA SER A 125 -3.63 5.49 12.58
C SER A 125 -4.58 4.81 13.58
N PHE A 126 -4.28 3.58 14.01
CA PHE A 126 -5.01 2.87 15.05
C PHE A 126 -4.21 2.86 16.36
N PRO A 127 -4.84 3.10 17.53
CA PRO A 127 -4.14 3.14 18.82
C PRO A 127 -3.32 1.88 19.13
N ASP A 128 -3.79 0.71 18.70
CA ASP A 128 -3.16 -0.60 18.93
C ASP A 128 -2.66 -1.28 17.65
N GLY A 129 -2.65 -0.57 16.52
CA GLY A 129 -2.43 -1.17 15.18
C GLY A 129 -1.14 -1.98 15.06
N LEU A 130 -0.01 -1.41 15.49
CA LEU A 130 1.27 -2.10 15.47
C LEU A 130 1.39 -3.21 16.51
N HIS A 131 0.69 -3.10 17.64
CA HIS A 131 0.68 -4.16 18.65
C HIS A 131 -0.09 -5.38 18.14
N ALA A 132 -1.27 -5.16 17.57
CA ALA A 132 -2.07 -6.19 16.92
C ALA A 132 -1.33 -6.84 15.75
N MET A 133 -0.56 -6.07 14.97
CA MET A 133 0.30 -6.60 13.92
C MET A 133 1.33 -7.58 14.49
N GLU A 134 2.07 -7.18 15.54
CA GLU A 134 3.05 -8.06 16.18
C GLU A 134 2.40 -9.33 16.74
N GLU A 135 1.27 -9.21 17.45
CA GLU A 135 0.55 -10.36 18.01
C GLU A 135 0.09 -11.34 16.94
N GLN A 136 -0.42 -10.85 15.81
CA GLN A 136 -0.87 -11.71 14.72
C GLN A 136 0.31 -12.39 14.01
N VAL A 137 1.46 -11.72 13.83
CA VAL A 137 2.67 -12.38 13.31
C VAL A 137 3.15 -13.46 14.27
N VAL A 138 3.18 -13.19 15.58
CA VAL A 138 3.53 -14.20 16.59
C VAL A 138 2.56 -15.39 16.55
N ALA A 139 1.26 -15.14 16.38
CA ALA A 139 0.27 -16.21 16.25
C ALA A 139 0.44 -17.04 14.97
N ILE A 140 0.88 -16.43 13.86
CA ILE A 140 1.22 -17.16 12.62
C ILE A 140 2.40 -18.09 12.87
N LEU A 141 3.50 -17.57 13.43
CA LEU A 141 4.70 -18.35 13.74
C LEU A 141 4.44 -19.44 14.79
N GLY A 142 3.55 -19.17 15.74
CA GLY A 142 3.11 -20.14 16.75
C GLY A 142 2.06 -21.14 16.26
N GLY A 143 1.57 -21.02 15.02
CA GLY A 143 0.52 -21.87 14.46
C GLY A 143 -0.86 -21.74 15.14
N THR A 144 -1.09 -20.66 15.90
CA THR A 144 -2.34 -20.41 16.64
C THR A 144 -3.27 -19.43 15.93
N HIS A 145 -2.80 -18.75 14.89
CA HIS A 145 -3.62 -17.82 14.13
C HIS A 145 -4.76 -18.55 13.39
N PRO A 146 -6.04 -18.12 13.48
CA PRO A 146 -7.17 -18.81 12.86
C PRO A 146 -7.05 -18.99 11.34
N ARG A 147 -6.31 -18.08 10.68
CA ARG A 147 -6.04 -18.11 9.24
C ARG A 147 -4.63 -18.58 8.87
N ALA A 148 -3.89 -19.21 9.80
CA ALA A 148 -2.50 -19.63 9.56
C ALA A 148 -2.37 -20.49 8.30
N ALA A 149 -3.23 -21.51 8.15
CA ALA A 149 -3.17 -22.42 7.01
C ALA A 149 -3.39 -21.70 5.66
N SER A 150 -4.36 -20.79 5.57
CA SER A 150 -4.62 -20.03 4.33
C SER A 150 -3.51 -19.04 4.02
N ILE A 151 -2.99 -18.35 5.03
CA ILE A 151 -1.93 -17.34 4.89
C ILE A 151 -0.62 -18.02 4.44
N LEU A 152 -0.22 -19.10 5.09
CA LEU A 152 1.01 -19.82 4.76
C LEU A 152 0.94 -20.51 3.39
N ALA A 153 -0.27 -20.80 2.88
CA ALA A 153 -0.43 -21.36 1.54
C ALA A 153 -0.19 -20.34 0.41
N THR A 154 -0.25 -19.03 0.68
CA THR A 154 -0.11 -17.98 -0.34
C THR A 154 1.24 -17.28 -0.30
N VAL A 155 1.96 -17.34 0.81
CA VAL A 155 3.26 -16.66 0.97
C VAL A 155 4.37 -17.53 0.38
N GLU A 156 5.13 -16.93 -0.54
CA GLU A 156 6.14 -17.64 -1.34
C GLU A 156 7.48 -17.83 -0.60
N ASP A 157 7.75 -17.01 0.42
CA ASP A 157 8.99 -17.01 1.18
C ASP A 157 8.75 -17.57 2.60
N PRO A 158 9.32 -18.75 2.93
CA PRO A 158 9.07 -19.40 4.21
C PRO A 158 9.64 -18.64 5.42
N GLU A 159 10.61 -17.74 5.22
CA GLU A 159 11.21 -16.92 6.28
C GLU A 159 10.57 -15.53 6.39
N TYR A 160 9.54 -15.25 5.58
CA TYR A 160 8.92 -13.93 5.51
C TYR A 160 8.40 -13.47 6.88
N HIS A 161 7.63 -14.30 7.57
CA HIS A 161 6.99 -13.93 8.84
C HIS A 161 7.99 -13.75 9.98
N ASP A 162 9.09 -14.51 10.01
CA ASP A 162 10.17 -14.34 10.99
C ASP A 162 10.87 -12.99 10.82
N ARG A 163 11.25 -12.64 9.59
CA ARG A 163 11.86 -11.33 9.30
C ARG A 163 10.88 -10.19 9.51
N LEU A 164 9.61 -10.38 9.17
CA LEU A 164 8.54 -9.42 9.42
C LEU A 164 8.37 -9.15 10.93
N LEU A 165 8.42 -10.19 11.78
CA LEU A 165 8.34 -10.01 13.23
C LEU A 165 9.49 -9.14 13.77
N ALA A 166 10.72 -9.44 13.35
CA ALA A 166 11.89 -8.66 13.74
C ALA A 166 11.72 -7.18 13.31
N TYR A 167 11.31 -6.97 12.06
CA TYR A 167 11.10 -5.65 11.48
C TYR A 167 10.01 -4.86 12.22
N VAL A 168 8.84 -5.47 12.49
CA VAL A 168 7.74 -4.83 13.25
C VAL A 168 8.22 -4.40 14.63
N ARG A 169 8.99 -5.24 15.32
CA ARG A 169 9.55 -4.92 16.65
C ARG A 169 10.56 -3.78 16.61
N GLU A 170 11.40 -3.71 15.58
CA GLU A 170 12.31 -2.58 15.37
C GLU A 170 11.51 -1.29 15.07
N PHE A 171 10.52 -1.39 14.18
CA PHE A 171 9.67 -0.27 13.76
C PHE A 171 8.94 0.33 14.97
N ARG A 172 8.29 -0.53 15.77
CA ARG A 172 7.60 -0.13 17.02
C ARG A 172 8.51 0.57 18.01
N ARG A 173 9.76 0.11 18.14
CA ARG A 173 10.76 0.71 19.03
C ARG A 173 11.40 1.97 18.43
N ARG A 174 11.05 2.35 17.20
CA ARG A 174 11.66 3.44 16.43
C ARG A 174 13.19 3.31 16.35
N GLN A 175 13.67 2.07 16.29
CA GLN A 175 15.09 1.79 16.13
C GLN A 175 15.47 1.89 14.66
N PRO A 176 16.74 2.12 14.31
CA PRO A 176 17.21 1.92 12.95
C PRO A 176 16.91 0.49 12.49
N MET A 177 16.30 0.34 11.31
CA MET A 177 16.05 -0.99 10.74
C MET A 177 17.41 -1.66 10.45
N THR A 178 17.63 -2.85 10.99
CA THR A 178 18.89 -3.58 10.78
C THR A 178 18.94 -4.29 9.43
N ALA A 179 17.77 -4.67 8.91
CA ALA A 179 17.59 -5.27 7.60
C ALA A 179 16.39 -4.65 6.88
N SER A 180 16.55 -4.38 5.59
CA SER A 180 15.44 -3.92 4.75
C SER A 180 14.54 -5.10 4.38
N LEU A 181 13.22 -4.91 4.47
CA LEU A 181 12.22 -5.80 3.87
C LEU A 181 11.79 -5.34 2.46
N VAL A 182 12.53 -4.42 1.85
CA VAL A 182 12.32 -4.05 0.45
C VAL A 182 12.67 -5.25 -0.42
N ARG A 183 11.73 -5.60 -1.30
CA ARG A 183 11.83 -6.76 -2.17
C ARG A 183 12.99 -6.63 -3.18
N GLU A 184 13.65 -7.74 -3.48
CA GLU A 184 14.84 -7.80 -4.34
C GLU A 184 14.64 -7.17 -5.73
N ASN A 185 13.52 -7.41 -6.40
CA ASN A 185 13.25 -6.88 -7.73
C ASN A 185 13.13 -5.35 -7.76
N ILE A 186 12.91 -4.72 -6.61
CA ILE A 186 12.97 -3.27 -6.47
C ILE A 186 14.43 -2.83 -6.38
N LEU A 187 15.24 -3.52 -5.60
CA LEU A 187 16.67 -3.17 -5.43
C LEU A 187 17.43 -3.29 -6.75
N ASP A 188 17.05 -4.25 -7.59
CA ASP A 188 17.72 -4.55 -8.85
C ASP A 188 17.31 -3.64 -10.03
N ASP A 189 16.20 -2.89 -9.92
CA ASP A 189 15.68 -2.05 -11.01
C ASP A 189 15.57 -0.57 -10.59
N ASP A 190 16.35 0.30 -11.23
CA ASP A 190 16.31 1.76 -11.01
C ASP A 190 14.88 2.34 -11.17
N HIS A 191 14.10 1.79 -12.10
CA HIS A 191 12.72 2.21 -12.31
C HIS A 191 11.86 1.94 -11.07
N PHE A 192 11.95 0.74 -10.51
CA PHE A 192 11.20 0.39 -9.30
C PHE A 192 11.75 1.10 -8.06
N ARG A 193 13.05 1.41 -7.97
CA ARG A 193 13.59 2.23 -6.87
C ARG A 193 12.99 3.63 -6.81
N VAL A 194 12.78 4.28 -7.97
CA VAL A 194 12.13 5.60 -8.01
C VAL A 194 10.66 5.51 -7.56
N LEU A 195 9.97 4.45 -7.97
CA LEU A 195 8.57 4.23 -7.62
C LEU A 195 8.40 3.84 -6.14
N GLU A 196 9.24 2.95 -5.61
CA GLU A 196 9.28 2.61 -4.19
C GLU A 196 9.59 3.85 -3.36
N ARG A 197 10.55 4.69 -3.78
CA ARG A 197 10.82 5.95 -3.07
C ARG A 197 9.62 6.88 -3.05
N THR A 198 8.75 6.81 -4.06
CA THR A 198 7.55 7.65 -4.12
C THR A 198 6.38 7.05 -3.35
N PHE A 199 6.19 5.73 -3.41
CA PHE A 199 4.96 5.05 -2.95
C PHE A 199 5.16 4.04 -1.82
N GLY A 200 6.39 3.62 -1.54
CA GLY A 200 6.72 2.58 -0.56
C GLY A 200 6.59 3.02 0.90
N GLU A 201 6.49 4.34 1.15
CA GLU A 201 6.16 4.90 2.46
C GLU A 201 4.97 5.86 2.35
N LEU A 202 4.14 5.88 3.38
CA LEU A 202 2.94 6.69 3.49
C LEU A 202 3.23 8.21 3.38
N PRO A 203 4.23 8.81 4.06
CA PRO A 203 4.56 10.23 3.90
C PRO A 203 4.87 10.62 2.46
N ARG A 204 5.69 9.82 1.78
CA ARG A 204 6.14 10.06 0.40
C ARG A 204 4.96 9.94 -0.56
N ALA A 205 4.12 8.92 -0.37
CA ALA A 205 2.90 8.74 -1.13
C ALA A 205 1.93 9.92 -0.97
N MET A 206 1.71 10.39 0.27
CA MET A 206 0.85 11.54 0.54
C MET A 206 1.40 12.84 -0.08
N ARG A 207 2.72 13.06 -0.05
CA ARG A 207 3.35 14.18 -0.76
C ARG A 207 3.11 14.10 -2.26
N TYR A 208 3.23 12.92 -2.88
CA TYR A 208 2.89 12.74 -4.29
C TYR A 208 1.41 13.04 -4.55
N PHE A 209 0.50 12.50 -3.73
CA PHE A 209 -0.95 12.74 -3.89
C PHE A 209 -1.28 14.23 -3.81
N SER A 210 -0.69 14.97 -2.89
CA SER A 210 -0.90 16.42 -2.73
C SER A 210 -0.45 17.26 -3.93
N LYS A 211 0.41 16.73 -4.81
CA LYS A 211 0.81 17.40 -6.07
C LYS A 211 -0.16 17.15 -7.23
N LEU A 212 -1.09 16.19 -7.10
CA LEU A 212 -2.00 15.83 -8.19
C LEU A 212 -3.11 16.88 -8.40
N PRO A 213 -3.77 16.89 -9.57
CA PRO A 213 -4.85 17.86 -9.83
C PRO A 213 -5.97 17.82 -8.79
N LYS A 214 -6.35 19.00 -8.29
CA LYS A 214 -7.44 19.18 -7.32
C LYS A 214 -8.84 19.30 -7.98
N SER A 215 -8.90 19.51 -9.30
CA SER A 215 -10.16 19.71 -10.04
C SER A 215 -10.56 18.47 -10.85
N PRO A 216 -11.87 18.20 -11.04
CA PRO A 216 -12.35 17.06 -11.83
C PRO A 216 -11.85 17.07 -13.29
N LEU A 217 -11.79 18.24 -13.92
CA LEU A 217 -11.28 18.37 -15.28
C LEU A 217 -9.77 18.04 -15.35
N GLY A 218 -8.99 18.51 -14.37
CA GLY A 218 -7.58 18.18 -14.26
C GLY A 218 -7.35 16.69 -14.02
N ALA A 219 -8.17 16.08 -13.16
CA ALA A 219 -8.16 14.65 -12.90
C ALA A 219 -8.45 13.82 -14.16
N ALA A 220 -9.50 14.17 -14.91
CA ALA A 220 -9.83 13.51 -16.16
C ALA A 220 -8.70 13.65 -17.20
N ARG A 221 -8.14 14.85 -17.34
CA ARG A 221 -6.99 15.08 -18.23
C ARG A 221 -5.79 14.23 -17.81
N HIS A 222 -5.47 14.16 -16.52
CA HIS A 222 -4.38 13.33 -15.99
C HIS A 222 -4.57 11.86 -16.35
N LEU A 223 -5.73 11.28 -16.05
CA LEU A 223 -6.02 9.88 -16.33
C LEU A 223 -5.95 9.52 -17.83
N LEU A 224 -6.36 10.45 -18.71
CA LEU A 224 -6.36 10.22 -20.16
C LEU A 224 -4.99 10.42 -20.82
N SER A 225 -4.19 11.36 -20.31
CA SER A 225 -2.92 11.77 -20.93
C SER A 225 -1.68 11.14 -20.31
N VAL A 226 -1.68 10.85 -19.01
CA VAL A 226 -0.52 10.29 -18.32
C VAL A 226 -0.48 8.79 -18.52
N ARG A 227 0.44 8.34 -19.38
CA ARG A 227 0.65 6.93 -19.76
C ARG A 227 1.86 6.29 -19.09
N ARG A 228 2.80 7.10 -18.59
CA ARG A 228 4.00 6.70 -17.85
C ARG A 228 4.07 7.49 -16.56
N PHE A 229 4.78 6.96 -15.57
CA PHE A 229 4.97 7.64 -14.29
C PHE A 229 5.57 9.04 -14.49
N PRO A 230 4.92 10.11 -13.98
CA PRO A 230 5.38 11.47 -14.17
C PRO A 230 6.56 11.78 -13.25
N LEU A 231 7.79 11.53 -13.71
CA LEU A 231 9.03 11.69 -12.92
C LEU A 231 9.19 13.05 -12.24
N HIS A 232 8.69 14.13 -12.84
CA HIS A 232 8.73 15.48 -12.25
C HIS A 232 7.87 15.62 -10.97
N LEU A 233 6.94 14.68 -10.72
CA LEU A 233 6.14 14.62 -9.50
C LEU A 233 6.72 13.67 -8.44
N ALA A 234 7.70 12.84 -8.82
CA ALA A 234 8.34 11.86 -7.95
C ALA A 234 8.92 12.52 -6.70
N GLU A 235 9.19 11.70 -5.68
CA GLU A 235 9.95 12.16 -4.54
C GLU A 235 11.36 12.59 -5.00
N ALA A 236 11.77 13.81 -4.65
CA ALA A 236 13.07 14.33 -5.04
C ALA A 236 14.20 13.45 -4.48
N LEU A 237 15.31 13.35 -5.22
CA LEU A 237 16.56 12.86 -4.66
C LEU A 237 17.04 13.89 -3.62
N TYR A 238 16.66 13.72 -2.35
CA TYR A 238 17.34 14.43 -1.28
C TYR A 238 18.74 13.85 -1.12
N THR A 239 19.75 14.61 -1.51
CA THR A 239 21.05 14.64 -0.82
C THR A 239 20.78 14.95 0.65
N GLU A 240 21.04 13.97 1.52
CA GLU A 240 21.14 14.02 2.99
C GLU A 240 20.23 15.00 3.76
N ARG A 241 19.29 14.48 4.55
CA ARG A 241 18.76 15.26 5.69
C ARG A 241 19.86 15.34 6.75
N PRO A 242 20.21 16.53 7.30
CA PRO A 242 21.05 16.60 8.48
C PRO A 242 20.36 15.90 9.65
N ALA A 243 21.14 15.17 10.44
CA ALA A 243 20.69 14.44 11.62
C ALA A 243 19.77 15.33 12.48
N ARG A 244 18.62 14.79 12.87
CA ARG A 244 17.78 15.42 13.90
C ARG A 244 18.62 15.47 15.18
N VAL A 245 19.12 16.66 15.52
CA VAL A 245 19.71 16.93 16.83
C VAL A 245 18.62 16.73 17.86
N GLY A 246 18.87 15.82 18.81
CA GLY A 246 17.96 15.53 19.91
C GLY A 246 17.76 16.76 20.81
N THR A 247 16.56 16.88 21.33
CA THR A 247 16.24 17.62 22.55
C THR A 247 15.52 16.66 23.48
#